data_AF-A0A953U7W6-F1
#
_entry.id   AF-A0A953U7W6-F1
#
_cell.length_a   1.000
_cell.length_b   1.000
_cell.length_c   1.000
_cell.angle_alpha   90.00
_cell.angle_beta   90.00
_cell.angle_gamma   90.00
#
_symmetry.space_group_name_H-M   'P 1'
#
loop_
_entity.id
_entity.type
_entity.pdbx_description
1 polymer ?
#
loop_
_entity_poly.entity_id
_entity_poly.type
_entity_poly.pdbx_seq_one_letter_code
_entity_poly.pdbx_strand_id
1 'polypeptide(L)'
;MIVFDASTLILIAKAELLDLFLAEIALKAAIPMEVAKECCGVRKSLDALLIQKALDELRLKVIAVKNRKLVGKLQGDFGLGRGEAEAIVLALAEKAQVLGIDDKNGINACKLLGIPFTTAIGILVRSREKGLLASSEALTKLTALAKHGRYKESILEDARRKLETRP
;
A
#
# COMPACT_ATOMS: atom_id res chain seq x y z
N MET A 1 0.90 7.78 -11.56
CA MET A 1 0.17 6.72 -10.85
C MET A 1 0.75 6.48 -9.47
N ILE A 2 -0.05 5.80 -8.63
CA ILE A 2 0.42 5.05 -7.46
C ILE A 2 0.54 3.57 -7.85
N VAL A 3 1.60 2.91 -7.40
CA VAL A 3 1.73 1.45 -7.45
C VAL A 3 1.59 0.91 -6.03
N PHE A 4 1.03 -0.27 -5.84
CA PHE A 4 0.96 -0.93 -4.55
C PHE A 4 1.70 -2.26 -4.56
N ASP A 5 2.39 -2.55 -3.47
CA ASP A 5 2.71 -3.92 -3.08
C ASP A 5 1.49 -4.59 -2.39
N ALA A 6 1.63 -5.87 -2.04
CA ALA A 6 0.57 -6.59 -1.35
C ALA A 6 0.39 -6.11 0.10
N SER A 7 1.49 -5.80 0.81
CA SER A 7 1.45 -5.47 2.22
C SER A 7 0.58 -4.24 2.48
N THR A 8 0.85 -3.12 1.81
CA THR A 8 0.08 -1.89 1.96
C THR A 8 -1.34 -2.08 1.48
N LEU A 9 -1.55 -2.71 0.32
CA LEU A 9 -2.89 -2.87 -0.25
C LEU A 9 -3.82 -3.68 0.66
N ILE A 10 -3.32 -4.79 1.20
CA ILE A 10 -4.06 -5.64 2.13
C ILE A 10 -4.35 -4.87 3.42
N LEU A 11 -3.38 -4.13 3.96
CA LEU A 11 -3.55 -3.37 5.20
C LEU A 11 -4.61 -2.27 5.07
N ILE A 12 -4.58 -1.47 4.00
CA ILE A 12 -5.61 -0.45 3.77
C ILE A 12 -6.98 -1.05 3.44
N ALA A 13 -7.03 -2.24 2.84
CA ALA A 13 -8.29 -2.96 2.63
C ALA A 13 -8.86 -3.48 3.96
N LYS A 14 -8.03 -4.06 4.83
CA LYS A 14 -8.42 -4.53 6.18
C LYS A 14 -8.85 -3.40 7.11
N ALA A 15 -8.26 -2.21 6.93
CA ALA A 15 -8.69 -1.01 7.62
C ALA A 15 -9.92 -0.36 6.95
N GLU A 16 -10.47 -0.91 5.86
CA GLU A 16 -11.58 -0.31 5.10
C GLU A 16 -11.28 1.14 4.65
N LEU A 17 -10.01 1.41 4.32
CA LEU A 17 -9.53 2.69 3.79
C LEU A 17 -9.40 2.67 2.27
N LEU A 18 -9.37 1.48 1.65
CA LEU A 18 -9.11 1.32 0.22
C LEU A 18 -10.10 2.10 -0.65
N ASP A 19 -11.41 1.93 -0.42
CA ASP A 19 -12.44 2.59 -1.23
C ASP A 19 -12.38 4.11 -1.09
N LEU A 20 -12.27 4.62 0.14
CA LEU A 20 -12.10 6.04 0.44
C LEU A 20 -10.84 6.62 -0.23
N PHE A 21 -9.72 5.93 -0.10
CA PHE A 21 -8.45 6.37 -0.68
C PHE A 21 -8.50 6.41 -2.21
N LEU A 22 -9.04 5.37 -2.85
CA LEU A 22 -9.12 5.29 -4.31
C LEU A 22 -10.13 6.28 -4.90
N ALA A 23 -11.17 6.66 -4.16
CA ALA A 23 -12.12 7.69 -4.59
C ALA A 23 -11.49 9.09 -4.63
N GLU A 24 -10.57 9.38 -3.70
CA GLU A 24 -10.01 10.71 -3.47
C GLU A 24 -8.66 10.94 -4.17
N ILE A 25 -8.00 9.88 -4.62
CA ILE A 25 -6.71 9.99 -5.28
C ILE A 25 -6.88 10.41 -6.75
N ALA A 26 -6.26 11.53 -7.14
CA ALA A 26 -6.21 11.97 -8.54
C ALA A 26 -5.30 11.11 -9.44
N LEU A 27 -4.58 10.14 -8.86
CA LEU A 27 -3.63 9.29 -9.55
C LEU A 27 -4.29 7.96 -9.91
N LYS A 28 -3.99 7.44 -11.11
CA LYS A 28 -4.28 6.03 -11.44
C LYS A 28 -3.59 5.12 -10.43
N ALA A 29 -4.26 4.06 -9.99
CA ALA A 29 -3.68 3.04 -9.12
C ALA A 29 -3.40 1.75 -9.88
N ALA A 30 -2.28 1.09 -9.58
CA ALA A 30 -1.92 -0.18 -10.19
C ALA A 30 -1.23 -1.15 -9.22
N ILE A 31 -1.29 -2.43 -9.55
CA ILE A 31 -0.55 -3.51 -8.90
C ILE A 31 0.10 -4.42 -9.94
N PRO A 32 1.24 -5.05 -9.63
CA PRO A 32 1.79 -6.09 -10.47
C PRO A 32 0.98 -7.40 -10.38
N MET A 33 1.19 -8.29 -11.34
CA MET A 33 0.50 -9.58 -11.43
C MET A 33 0.68 -10.44 -10.17
N GLU A 34 1.89 -10.48 -9.60
CA GLU A 34 2.12 -11.33 -8.42
C GLU A 34 1.38 -10.80 -7.18
N VAL A 35 1.30 -9.47 -7.02
CA VAL A 35 0.52 -8.84 -5.93
C VAL A 35 -0.97 -9.13 -6.09
N ALA A 36 -1.50 -9.10 -7.32
CA ALA A 36 -2.90 -9.45 -7.58
C ALA A 36 -3.21 -10.90 -7.14
N LYS A 37 -2.30 -11.85 -7.44
CA LYS A 37 -2.47 -13.24 -7.01
C LYS A 37 -2.43 -13.39 -5.50
N GLU A 38 -1.51 -12.69 -4.83
CA GLU A 38 -1.39 -12.73 -3.37
C GLU A 38 -2.65 -12.17 -2.70
N CYS A 39 -3.17 -11.04 -3.19
CA CYS A 39 -4.34 -10.39 -2.62
C CYS A 39 -5.65 -11.14 -2.90
N CYS A 40 -5.79 -11.76 -4.07
CA CYS A 40 -7.04 -12.40 -4.51
C CYS A 40 -7.03 -13.93 -4.37
N GLY A 41 -5.92 -14.54 -3.92
CA GLY A 41 -5.78 -15.99 -3.79
C GLY A 41 -6.71 -16.61 -2.76
N VAL A 42 -7.04 -15.87 -1.68
CA VAL A 42 -7.94 -16.32 -0.61
C VAL A 42 -9.29 -15.61 -0.74
N ARG A 43 -10.17 -16.13 -1.59
CA ARG A 43 -11.47 -15.52 -1.98
C ARG A 43 -12.52 -15.35 -0.87
N LYS A 44 -12.17 -15.48 0.40
CA LYS A 44 -13.13 -15.44 1.53
C LYS A 44 -12.84 -14.36 2.58
N SER A 45 -11.75 -13.61 2.48
CA SER A 45 -11.50 -12.48 3.39
C SER A 45 -12.16 -11.20 2.88
N LEU A 46 -12.60 -10.33 3.79
CA LEU A 46 -13.20 -9.03 3.44
C LEU A 46 -12.22 -8.17 2.61
N ASP A 47 -10.93 -8.19 2.96
CA ASP A 47 -9.88 -7.51 2.20
C ASP A 47 -9.76 -7.99 0.75
N ALA A 48 -9.79 -9.30 0.52
CA ALA A 48 -9.75 -9.85 -0.85
C ALA A 48 -10.98 -9.42 -1.66
N LEU A 49 -12.16 -9.37 -1.05
CA LEU A 49 -13.39 -8.90 -1.69
C LEU A 49 -13.32 -7.41 -2.05
N LEU A 50 -12.81 -6.56 -1.15
CA LEU A 50 -12.64 -5.13 -1.41
C LEU A 50 -11.62 -4.87 -2.53
N ILE A 51 -10.50 -5.60 -2.52
CA ILE A 51 -9.49 -5.49 -3.58
C ILE A 51 -10.04 -5.98 -4.92
N GLN A 52 -10.77 -7.11 -4.93
CA GLN A 52 -11.40 -7.62 -6.15
C GLN A 52 -12.42 -6.62 -6.71
N LYS A 53 -13.28 -6.03 -5.85
CA LYS A 53 -14.21 -4.97 -6.26
C LYS A 53 -13.48 -3.80 -6.89
N ALA A 54 -12.36 -3.34 -6.32
CA ALA A 54 -11.58 -2.24 -6.88
C ALA A 54 -10.97 -2.59 -8.26
N LEU A 55 -10.63 -3.85 -8.50
CA LEU A 55 -10.19 -4.35 -9.81
C LEU A 55 -11.34 -4.40 -10.82
N ASP A 56 -12.49 -4.95 -10.41
CA ASP A 56 -13.69 -5.10 -11.26
C ASP A 56 -14.24 -3.73 -11.70
N GLU A 57 -14.21 -2.75 -10.79
CA GLU A 57 -14.60 -1.36 -11.05
C GLU A 57 -13.50 -0.53 -11.75
N LEU A 58 -12.37 -1.16 -12.13
CA LEU A 58 -11.22 -0.54 -12.81
C LEU A 58 -10.57 0.64 -12.05
N ARG A 59 -10.86 0.78 -10.75
CA ARG A 59 -10.19 1.72 -9.85
C ARG A 59 -8.75 1.30 -9.56
N LEU A 60 -8.47 0.00 -9.64
CA LEU A 60 -7.15 -0.59 -9.56
C LEU A 60 -6.85 -1.38 -10.84
N LYS A 61 -5.64 -1.25 -11.40
CA LYS A 61 -5.25 -1.98 -12.63
C LYS A 61 -4.12 -2.96 -12.37
N VAL A 62 -4.23 -4.17 -12.94
CA VAL A 62 -3.12 -5.12 -12.95
C VAL A 62 -2.21 -4.85 -14.15
N ILE A 63 -0.92 -4.63 -13.91
CA ILE A 63 0.08 -4.39 -14.95
C ILE A 63 1.17 -5.47 -14.90
N ALA A 64 1.44 -6.10 -16.04
CA ALA A 64 2.47 -7.12 -16.13
C ALA A 64 3.87 -6.51 -16.16
N VAL A 65 4.74 -6.95 -15.25
CA VAL A 65 6.15 -6.55 -15.22
C VAL A 65 6.94 -7.30 -16.30
N LYS A 66 7.54 -6.55 -17.23
CA LYS A 66 8.33 -7.10 -18.34
C LYS A 66 9.77 -7.43 -17.94
N ASN A 67 10.41 -6.61 -17.11
CA ASN A 67 11.82 -6.75 -16.77
C ASN A 67 12.06 -7.78 -15.67
N ARG A 68 11.95 -9.07 -16.01
CA ARG A 68 12.15 -10.19 -15.08
C ARG A 68 13.57 -10.27 -14.50
N LYS A 69 14.58 -9.82 -15.25
CA LYS A 69 15.97 -9.78 -14.77
C LYS A 69 16.13 -8.80 -13.61
N LEU A 70 15.55 -7.60 -13.74
CA LEU A 70 15.59 -6.61 -12.66
C LEU A 70 14.81 -7.07 -11.42
N VAL A 71 13.67 -7.75 -11.61
CA VAL A 71 12.93 -8.36 -10.49
C VAL A 71 13.84 -9.31 -9.71
N GLY A 72 14.47 -10.28 -10.38
CA GLY A 72 15.36 -11.24 -9.72
C GLY A 72 16.56 -10.56 -9.04
N LYS A 73 17.13 -9.52 -9.66
CA LYS A 73 18.20 -8.73 -9.05
C LYS A 73 17.75 -8.05 -7.75
N LEU A 74 16.60 -7.37 -7.76
CA LEU A 74 16.09 -6.70 -6.56
C LEU A 74 15.73 -7.69 -5.45
N GLN A 75 15.24 -8.89 -5.79
CA GLN A 75 15.03 -9.96 -4.81
C GLN A 75 16.35 -10.37 -4.13
N GLY A 76 17.42 -10.53 -4.90
CA GLY A 76 18.74 -10.90 -4.36
C GLY A 76 19.39 -9.77 -3.55
N ASP A 77 19.45 -8.56 -4.11
CA ASP A 77 20.18 -7.43 -3.53
C ASP A 77 19.55 -6.92 -2.22
N PHE A 78 18.21 -7.00 -2.10
CA PHE A 78 17.46 -6.45 -0.97
C PHE A 78 16.71 -7.51 -0.14
N GLY A 79 16.74 -8.79 -0.55
CA GLY A 79 15.99 -9.85 0.13
C GLY A 79 14.48 -9.67 0.02
N LEU A 80 13.99 -9.28 -1.15
CA LEU A 80 12.57 -8.99 -1.38
C LEU A 80 11.78 -10.23 -1.82
N GLY A 81 10.51 -10.25 -1.41
CA GLY A 81 9.51 -11.12 -2.03
C GLY A 81 9.31 -10.78 -3.51
N ARG A 82 8.80 -11.73 -4.29
CA ARG A 82 8.55 -11.52 -5.71
C ARG A 82 7.54 -10.39 -5.95
N GLY A 83 6.47 -10.31 -5.17
CA GLY A 83 5.46 -9.26 -5.27
C GLY A 83 6.02 -7.87 -5.01
N GLU A 84 6.84 -7.72 -3.96
CA GLU A 84 7.53 -6.46 -3.62
C GLU A 84 8.49 -6.03 -4.72
N ALA A 85 9.33 -6.96 -5.20
CA ALA A 85 10.26 -6.68 -6.28
C ALA A 85 9.52 -6.30 -7.58
N GLU A 86 8.44 -7.00 -7.93
CA GLU A 86 7.60 -6.62 -9.07
C GLU A 86 6.98 -5.23 -8.90
N ALA A 87 6.52 -4.87 -7.69
CA ALA A 87 5.93 -3.56 -7.42
C ALA A 87 6.96 -2.43 -7.58
N ILE A 88 8.20 -2.64 -7.10
CA ILE A 88 9.31 -1.70 -7.29
C ILE A 88 9.68 -1.57 -8.76
N VAL A 89 9.82 -2.68 -9.49
CA VAL A 89 10.14 -2.63 -10.93
C VAL A 89 9.03 -1.94 -11.72
N LEU A 90 7.76 -2.18 -11.36
CA LEU A 90 6.63 -1.51 -11.99
C LEU A 90 6.66 -0.01 -11.70
N ALA A 91 6.93 0.40 -10.46
CA ALA A 91 7.05 1.79 -10.07
C ALA A 91 8.16 2.51 -10.86
N LEU A 92 9.31 1.86 -11.06
CA LEU A 92 10.40 2.39 -11.88
C LEU A 92 10.02 2.51 -13.36
N ALA A 93 9.44 1.45 -13.93
CA ALA A 93 9.09 1.39 -15.35
C ALA A 93 8.06 2.45 -15.74
N GLU A 94 7.04 2.65 -14.89
CA GLU A 94 5.95 3.59 -15.14
C GLU A 94 6.22 4.99 -14.55
N LYS A 95 7.40 5.21 -13.97
CA LYS A 95 7.75 6.46 -13.25
C LYS A 95 6.65 6.85 -12.26
N ALA A 96 6.22 5.88 -11.44
CA ALA A 96 5.17 6.08 -10.46
C ALA A 96 5.55 7.21 -9.50
N GLN A 97 4.56 8.03 -9.14
CA GLN A 97 4.78 9.16 -8.23
C GLN A 97 4.95 8.70 -6.79
N VAL A 98 4.40 7.53 -6.45
CA VAL A 98 4.53 6.92 -5.14
C VAL A 98 4.28 5.41 -5.23
N LEU A 99 4.99 4.64 -4.42
CA LEU A 99 4.78 3.21 -4.18
C LEU A 99 4.23 2.98 -2.77
N GLY A 100 3.09 2.33 -2.64
CA GLY A 100 2.61 1.79 -1.37
C GLY A 100 3.43 0.56 -1.00
N ILE A 101 4.19 0.65 0.09
CA ILE A 101 4.97 -0.46 0.66
C ILE A 101 5.16 -0.29 2.17
N ASP A 102 4.86 -1.34 2.95
CA ASP A 102 5.02 -1.34 4.41
C ASP A 102 6.22 -2.16 4.88
N ASP A 103 6.74 -3.08 4.06
CA ASP A 103 7.89 -3.92 4.46
C ASP A 103 9.20 -3.13 4.56
N LYS A 104 10.02 -3.47 5.58
CA LYS A 104 11.28 -2.79 5.86
C LYS A 104 12.28 -2.89 4.72
N ASN A 105 12.45 -4.08 4.13
CA ASN A 105 13.39 -4.29 3.03
C ASN A 105 12.91 -3.54 1.79
N GLY A 106 11.60 -3.60 1.52
CA GLY A 106 10.95 -2.84 0.46
C GLY A 106 11.15 -1.32 0.58
N ILE A 107 10.93 -0.77 1.78
CA ILE A 107 11.16 0.64 2.08
C ILE A 107 12.64 1.03 1.89
N ASN A 108 13.57 0.17 2.34
CA ASN A 108 15.00 0.42 2.15
C ASN A 108 15.38 0.43 0.66
N ALA A 109 14.81 -0.48 -0.13
CA ALA A 109 14.99 -0.48 -1.59
C ALA A 109 14.44 0.80 -2.22
N CYS A 110 13.25 1.26 -1.83
CA CYS A 110 12.68 2.52 -2.32
C CYS A 110 13.58 3.71 -2.01
N LYS A 111 14.12 3.79 -0.78
CA LYS A 111 15.06 4.84 -0.38
C LYS A 111 16.34 4.84 -1.22
N LEU A 112 16.94 3.67 -1.45
CA LEU A 112 18.17 3.57 -2.23
C LEU A 112 17.94 3.91 -3.72
N LEU A 113 16.78 3.53 -4.25
CA LEU A 113 16.42 3.72 -5.65
C LEU A 113 15.79 5.10 -5.92
N GLY A 114 15.61 5.95 -4.90
CA GLY A 114 14.99 7.27 -5.03
C GLY A 114 13.50 7.23 -5.39
N ILE A 115 12.81 6.14 -5.06
CA ILE A 115 11.37 5.98 -5.31
C ILE A 115 10.60 6.55 -4.11
N PRO A 116 9.72 7.55 -4.32
CA PRO A 116 8.83 8.00 -3.25
C PRO A 116 7.92 6.85 -2.82
N PHE A 117 7.73 6.68 -1.51
CA PHE A 117 6.88 5.62 -0.98
C PHE A 117 5.89 6.14 0.06
N THR A 118 4.84 5.35 0.30
CA THR A 118 3.89 5.55 1.40
C THR A 118 3.61 4.22 2.08
N THR A 119 3.22 4.26 3.34
CA THR A 119 2.76 3.11 4.13
C THR A 119 1.25 3.16 4.32
N ALA A 120 0.64 2.09 4.80
CA ALA A 120 -0.77 2.09 5.17
C ALA A 120 -1.09 3.11 6.27
N ILE A 121 -0.20 3.26 7.26
CA ILE A 121 -0.30 4.32 8.28
C ILE A 121 -0.17 5.70 7.63
N GLY A 122 0.76 5.89 6.69
CA GLY A 122 0.91 7.16 5.97
C GLY A 122 -0.34 7.54 5.18
N ILE A 123 -1.00 6.55 4.55
CA ILE A 123 -2.28 6.74 3.88
C ILE A 123 -3.35 7.18 4.87
N LEU A 124 -3.49 6.50 6.01
CA LEU A 124 -4.46 6.85 7.05
C LEU A 124 -4.26 8.29 7.57
N VAL A 125 -3.03 8.64 7.94
CA VAL A 125 -2.70 9.98 8.44
C VAL A 125 -3.04 11.03 7.39
N ARG A 126 -2.66 10.81 6.14
CA ARG A 126 -2.93 11.78 5.07
C ARG A 126 -4.41 11.90 4.72
N SER A 127 -5.18 10.82 4.83
CA SER A 127 -6.64 10.87 4.68
C SER A 127 -7.28 11.72 5.78
N ARG A 128 -6.77 11.63 7.02
CA ARG A 128 -7.22 12.47 8.13
C ARG A 128 -6.85 13.95 7.93
N GLU A 129 -5.62 14.24 7.52
CA GLU A 129 -5.16 15.60 7.21
C GLU A 129 -5.98 16.26 6.09
N LYS A 130 -6.47 15.47 5.13
CA LYS A 130 -7.36 15.95 4.07
C LYS A 130 -8.82 16.13 4.50
N GLY A 131 -9.15 15.86 5.76
CA GLY A 131 -10.51 15.96 6.27
C GLY A 131 -11.44 14.82 5.82
N LEU A 132 -10.90 13.74 5.25
CA LEU A 132 -11.71 12.61 4.76
C LEU A 132 -12.24 11.72 5.90
N LEU A 133 -11.64 11.84 7.09
CA LEU A 133 -11.97 11.04 8.26
C LEU A 133 -12.10 11.96 9.47
N ALA A 134 -13.07 11.68 10.33
CA ALA A 134 -13.09 12.23 11.68
C ALA A 134 -11.95 11.62 12.52
N SER A 135 -11.52 12.31 13.58
CA SER A 135 -10.45 11.81 14.46
C SER A 135 -10.82 10.47 15.10
N SER A 136 -12.06 10.31 15.58
CA SER A 136 -12.57 9.06 16.13
C SER A 136 -12.51 7.91 15.13
N GLU A 137 -12.95 8.14 13.89
CA GLU A 137 -12.89 7.14 12.82
C GLU A 137 -11.43 6.78 12.52
N ALA A 138 -10.56 7.77 12.34
CA ALA A 138 -9.15 7.52 12.05
C ALA A 138 -8.45 6.69 13.14
N LEU A 139 -8.79 6.90 14.42
CA LEU A 139 -8.27 6.08 15.53
C LEU A 139 -8.81 4.63 15.49
N THR A 140 -10.05 4.41 15.08
CA THR A 140 -10.58 3.06 14.83
C THR A 140 -9.81 2.38 13.70
N LYS A 141 -9.54 3.10 12.62
CA LYS A 141 -8.76 2.59 11.47
C LYS A 141 -7.31 2.29 11.88
N LEU A 142 -6.69 3.14 12.73
CA LEU A 142 -5.36 2.88 13.29
C LEU A 142 -5.34 1.60 14.15
N THR A 143 -6.40 1.36 14.93
CA THR A 143 -6.54 0.13 15.72
C THR A 143 -6.64 -1.11 14.82
N ALA A 144 -7.37 -1.02 13.69
CA ALA A 144 -7.41 -2.10 12.71
C ALA A 144 -6.02 -2.35 12.07
N LEU A 145 -5.30 -1.28 11.72
CA LEU A 145 -3.92 -1.40 11.23
C LEU A 145 -3.01 -2.05 12.28
N ALA A 146 -3.06 -1.63 13.54
CA ALA A 146 -2.26 -2.21 14.62
C ALA A 146 -2.54 -3.71 14.84
N LYS A 147 -3.78 -4.15 14.63
CA LYS A 147 -4.18 -5.55 14.74
C LYS A 147 -3.61 -6.43 13.61
N HIS A 148 -3.45 -5.87 12.41
CA HIS A 148 -3.10 -6.65 11.21
C HIS A 148 -1.65 -6.43 10.75
N GLY A 149 -1.07 -5.27 11.00
CA GLY A 149 0.30 -4.92 10.65
C GLY A 149 1.28 -5.19 11.78
N ARG A 150 2.57 -5.24 11.44
CA ARG A 150 3.67 -5.47 12.38
C ARG A 150 4.40 -4.15 12.67
N TYR A 151 3.72 -3.28 13.40
CA TYR A 151 4.27 -1.96 13.73
C TYR A 151 4.97 -1.97 15.09
N LYS A 152 6.00 -1.13 15.22
CA LYS A 152 6.57 -0.80 16.52
C LYS A 152 5.61 0.14 17.26
N GLU A 153 5.56 0.05 18.58
CA GLU A 153 4.71 0.91 19.40
C GLU A 153 4.95 2.40 19.11
N SER A 154 6.21 2.81 18.96
CA SER A 154 6.55 4.20 18.64
C SER A 154 5.96 4.71 17.32
N ILE A 155 5.75 3.84 16.33
CA ILE A 155 5.10 4.20 15.06
C ILE A 155 3.60 4.43 15.28
N LEU A 156 2.98 3.59 16.11
CA LEU A 156 1.55 3.70 16.44
C LEU A 156 1.28 4.95 17.29
N GLU A 157 2.16 5.26 18.24
CA GLU A 157 2.08 6.48 19.06
C GLU A 157 2.24 7.75 18.21
N ASP A 158 3.23 7.79 17.31
CA ASP A 158 3.41 8.93 16.40
C ASP A 158 2.18 9.11 15.48
N ALA A 159 1.67 8.02 14.93
CA ALA A 159 0.45 8.05 14.12
C ALA A 159 -0.74 8.57 14.93
N ARG A 160 -0.96 8.05 16.15
CA ARG A 160 -2.05 8.49 17.04
C ARG A 160 -2.01 9.99 17.29
N ARG A 161 -0.84 10.52 17.66
CA ARG A 161 -0.65 11.97 17.90
C ARG A 161 -1.06 12.78 16.67
N LYS A 162 -0.64 12.36 15.47
CA LYS A 162 -0.99 13.02 14.21
C LYS A 162 -2.49 12.98 13.92
N LEU A 163 -3.18 11.89 14.23
CA LEU A 163 -4.62 11.72 13.99
C LEU A 163 -5.52 12.53 14.95
N GLU A 164 -5.00 12.84 16.14
CA GLU A 164 -5.68 13.66 17.15
C GLU A 164 -5.52 15.16 16.91
N THR A 165 -4.45 15.58 16.21
CA THR A 165 -4.32 16.95 15.73
C THR A 165 -5.48 17.33 14.80
N ARG A 166 -5.97 18.57 14.94
CA ARG A 166 -6.99 19.11 14.03
C ARG A 166 -6.39 19.28 12.62
N PRO A 167 -7.14 18.97 11.54
CA PRO A 167 -6.74 19.27 10.17
C PRO A 167 -6.70 20.78 9.93
#